data_AF-A0A317PKS8-F1
#
_entry.id   AF-A0A317PKS8-F1
#
_cell.length_a   1.000
_cell.length_b   1.000
_cell.length_c   1.000
_cell.angle_alpha   90.00
_cell.angle_beta   90.00
_cell.angle_gamma   90.00
#
_symmetry.space_group_name_H-M   'P 1'
#
loop_
_entity.id
_entity.type
_entity.pdbx_description
1 polymer ?
#
loop_
_entity_poly.entity_id
_entity_poly.type
_entity_poly.pdbx_seq_one_letter_code
_entity_poly.pdbx_strand_id
1 'polypeptide(L)'
;MTISRRHLIRTTAAAAGAILIMPYAARAAAKASDVFQSAAGDITIHPVDHASFVMETPQGVIYCDPVGDAAQYSDLPKPNLILVTHEHGDHYNAETLTALMGEGVELITNPAVNAMLPEALKSGARQLSNGESTEWKGVSIDAIAAYNTTEERKNFHPEGRDNGYVLGFEGFRVYISGDTENTPEMKALEAIDVAFLCMNLPFTMDVAQAADAVSAFKPKVVYPYHYRGKDGGTQDPAEFAKLVGESTEVKIVDWYA
;
A
#
# COMPACT_ATOMS: atom_id res chain seq x y z
N MET A 1 -12.78 78.02 -9.34
CA MET A 1 -11.38 77.74 -8.92
C MET A 1 -11.29 76.21 -8.77
N THR A 2 -10.39 75.41 -9.31
CA THR A 2 -9.13 75.51 -10.07
C THR A 2 -8.80 74.07 -10.56
N ILE A 3 -8.53 73.86 -11.87
CA ILE A 3 -7.53 73.00 -12.57
C ILE A 3 -6.80 71.92 -11.69
N SER A 4 -6.49 70.64 -12.04
CA SER A 4 -6.21 69.93 -13.31
C SER A 4 -6.16 68.40 -13.14
N ARG A 5 -6.22 67.71 -14.30
CA ARG A 5 -5.82 66.32 -14.59
C ARG A 5 -4.33 66.04 -14.29
N ARG A 6 -4.02 64.97 -13.54
CA ARG A 6 -2.83 64.09 -13.66
C ARG A 6 -3.21 62.72 -13.08
N HIS A 7 -3.56 61.73 -13.92
CA HIS A 7 -2.69 60.61 -14.29
C HIS A 7 -1.86 60.03 -13.13
N LEU A 8 -2.36 58.96 -12.52
CA LEU A 8 -1.52 57.83 -12.15
C LEU A 8 -2.33 56.52 -12.22
N ILE A 9 -2.24 55.86 -13.36
CA ILE A 9 -2.53 54.44 -13.48
C ILE A 9 -1.36 53.72 -12.80
N ARG A 10 -1.63 52.98 -11.72
CA ARG A 10 -0.83 51.83 -11.32
C ARG A 10 -1.77 50.65 -11.15
N THR A 11 -1.71 49.81 -12.17
CA THR A 11 -2.24 48.46 -12.24
C THR A 11 -1.66 47.59 -11.12
N THR A 12 -2.52 47.13 -10.21
CA THR A 12 -2.32 45.87 -9.50
C THR A 12 -3.44 44.94 -9.94
N ALA A 13 -3.18 44.18 -10.99
CA ALA A 13 -3.96 43.00 -11.31
C ALA A 13 -3.64 41.95 -10.23
N ALA A 14 -4.43 41.94 -9.16
CA ALA A 14 -4.50 40.77 -8.30
C ALA A 14 -5.22 39.69 -9.12
N ALA A 15 -4.45 38.74 -9.65
CA ALA A 15 -4.99 37.50 -10.15
C ALA A 15 -5.61 36.76 -8.94
N ALA A 16 -6.90 37.00 -8.71
CA ALA A 16 -7.69 36.13 -7.87
C ALA A 16 -7.76 34.78 -8.59
N GLY A 17 -6.89 33.85 -8.19
CA GLY A 17 -7.03 32.45 -8.55
C GLY A 17 -8.40 32.00 -8.09
N ALA A 18 -9.29 31.77 -9.05
CA ALA A 18 -10.56 31.13 -8.78
C ALA A 18 -10.24 29.69 -8.34
N ILE A 19 -10.17 29.48 -7.02
CA ILE A 19 -10.30 28.16 -6.45
C ILE A 19 -11.69 27.70 -6.85
N LEU A 20 -11.77 26.83 -7.86
CA LEU A 20 -12.96 26.08 -8.17
C LEU A 20 -13.23 25.14 -6.99
N ILE A 21 -13.98 25.63 -6.01
CA ILE A 21 -14.61 24.78 -5.01
C ILE A 21 -15.72 24.06 -5.75
N MET A 22 -15.42 22.86 -6.28
CA MET A 22 -16.47 21.97 -6.76
C MET A 22 -17.38 21.65 -5.56
N PRO A 23 -18.71 21.80 -5.71
CA PRO A 23 -19.64 21.53 -4.63
C PRO A 23 -19.59 20.05 -4.28
N TYR A 24 -19.25 19.77 -3.03
CA TYR A 24 -19.36 18.47 -2.39
C TYR A 24 -20.77 17.90 -2.61
N ALA A 25 -20.88 16.94 -3.52
CA ALA A 25 -22.03 16.07 -3.66
C ALA A 25 -21.62 14.67 -3.18
N ALA A 26 -22.24 14.25 -2.07
CA ALA A 26 -22.29 12.88 -1.54
C ALA A 26 -20.96 12.12 -1.44
N ARG A 27 -20.20 12.36 -0.37
CA ARG A 27 -19.31 11.33 0.16
C ARG A 27 -20.15 10.28 0.89
N ALA A 28 -20.46 9.18 0.20
CA ALA A 28 -20.53 7.89 0.88
C ALA A 28 -19.17 7.66 1.57
N ALA A 29 -19.13 6.88 2.64
CA ALA A 29 -17.96 6.67 3.52
C ALA A 29 -16.77 5.99 2.82
N ALA A 30 -16.19 6.63 1.82
CA ALA A 30 -14.93 6.24 1.21
C ALA A 30 -13.82 6.59 2.20
N LYS A 31 -13.02 5.57 2.55
CA LYS A 31 -11.71 5.74 3.20
C LYS A 31 -10.95 6.79 2.38
N ALA A 32 -10.44 7.84 3.03
CA ALA A 32 -9.85 8.96 2.32
C ALA A 32 -8.63 8.50 1.52
N SER A 33 -8.55 8.88 0.25
CA SER A 33 -7.38 8.63 -0.58
C SER A 33 -6.26 9.62 -0.24
N ASP A 34 -5.03 9.13 -0.14
CA ASP A 34 -3.83 9.95 0.05
C ASP A 34 -3.05 10.06 -1.27
N VAL A 35 -2.54 11.25 -1.59
CA VAL A 35 -1.78 11.51 -2.82
C VAL A 35 -0.33 11.87 -2.46
N PHE A 36 0.61 11.18 -3.10
CA PHE A 36 2.04 11.39 -3.00
C PHE A 36 2.60 11.88 -4.34
N GLN A 37 3.52 12.84 -4.28
CA GLN A 37 4.19 13.36 -5.47
C GLN A 37 5.46 12.54 -5.71
N SER A 38 5.60 11.97 -6.91
CA SER A 38 6.84 11.32 -7.37
C SER A 38 7.39 12.01 -8.63
N ALA A 39 8.64 11.72 -9.01
CA ALA A 39 9.21 12.26 -10.25
C ALA A 39 8.46 11.77 -11.51
N ALA A 40 7.88 10.57 -11.45
CA ALA A 40 7.08 10.00 -12.53
C ALA A 40 5.64 10.57 -12.59
N GLY A 41 5.19 11.27 -11.54
CA GLY A 41 3.83 11.78 -11.38
C GLY A 41 3.17 11.36 -10.05
N ASP A 42 1.88 11.61 -9.91
CA ASP A 42 1.14 11.36 -8.67
C ASP A 42 0.97 9.85 -8.41
N ILE A 43 1.16 9.44 -7.15
CA ILE A 43 0.82 8.13 -6.63
C ILE A 43 -0.33 8.30 -5.64
N THR A 44 -1.47 7.68 -5.91
CA THR A 44 -2.67 7.77 -5.04
C THR A 44 -2.96 6.44 -4.39
N ILE A 45 -3.10 6.43 -3.07
CA ILE A 45 -3.43 5.24 -2.28
C ILE A 45 -4.91 5.27 -1.88
N HIS A 46 -5.60 4.18 -2.16
CA HIS A 46 -6.99 3.92 -1.75
C HIS A 46 -7.02 2.69 -0.85
N PRO A 47 -7.08 2.88 0.48
CA PRO A 47 -7.27 1.76 1.41
C PRO A 47 -8.61 1.07 1.16
N VAL A 48 -8.63 -0.27 1.12
CA VAL A 48 -9.87 -1.03 0.85
C VAL A 48 -10.33 -1.76 2.10
N ASP A 49 -9.60 -2.76 2.59
CA ASP A 49 -9.97 -3.53 3.78
C ASP A 49 -8.75 -4.30 4.30
N HIS A 50 -8.60 -4.38 5.62
CA HIS A 50 -7.56 -5.18 6.31
C HIS A 50 -6.10 -4.96 5.89
N ALA A 51 -5.67 -5.51 4.74
CA ALA A 51 -4.38 -5.32 4.08
C ALA A 51 -4.50 -5.03 2.56
N SER A 52 -5.71 -5.06 2.01
CA SER A 52 -6.01 -4.74 0.62
C SER A 52 -6.03 -3.23 0.38
N PHE A 53 -5.33 -2.79 -0.67
CA PHE A 53 -5.40 -1.42 -1.14
C PHE A 53 -5.23 -1.34 -2.66
N VAL A 54 -5.69 -0.22 -3.22
CA VAL A 54 -5.48 0.14 -4.62
C VAL A 54 -4.52 1.32 -4.69
N MET A 55 -3.54 1.22 -5.58
CA MET A 55 -2.54 2.25 -5.81
C MET A 55 -2.58 2.69 -7.28
N GLU A 56 -3.02 3.92 -7.52
CA GLU A 56 -2.89 4.55 -8.82
C GLU A 56 -1.49 5.11 -8.98
N THR A 57 -0.88 4.86 -10.13
CA THR A 57 0.46 5.34 -10.47
C THR A 57 0.46 5.88 -11.90
N PRO A 58 1.50 6.63 -12.30
CA PRO A 58 1.65 7.08 -13.69
C PRO A 58 1.73 5.93 -14.71
N GLN A 59 2.11 4.72 -14.29
CA GLN A 59 2.22 3.53 -15.15
C GLN A 59 0.93 2.70 -15.24
N GLY A 60 -0.03 3.00 -14.38
CA GLY A 60 -1.30 2.31 -14.26
C GLY A 60 -1.65 1.97 -12.82
N VAL A 61 -2.68 1.14 -12.66
CA VAL A 61 -3.29 0.84 -11.36
C VAL A 61 -2.80 -0.50 -10.83
N ILE A 62 -2.30 -0.52 -9.60
CA ILE A 62 -1.80 -1.69 -8.91
C ILE A 62 -2.75 -2.03 -7.76
N TYR A 63 -3.23 -3.27 -7.71
CA TYR A 63 -3.99 -3.77 -6.57
C TYR A 63 -3.07 -4.66 -5.73
N CYS A 64 -3.08 -4.46 -4.42
CA CYS A 64 -2.38 -5.31 -3.47
C CYS A 64 -3.39 -6.17 -2.71
N ASP A 65 -3.16 -7.49 -2.69
CA ASP A 65 -3.90 -8.48 -1.92
C ASP A 65 -5.43 -8.29 -1.97
N PRO A 66 -6.06 -8.17 -3.16
CA PRO A 66 -7.48 -7.93 -3.20
C PRO A 66 -8.27 -9.15 -2.72
N VAL A 67 -8.94 -9.00 -1.58
CA VAL A 67 -9.87 -9.98 -1.00
C VAL A 67 -11.25 -9.37 -0.78
N GLY A 68 -12.19 -10.19 -0.27
CA GLY A 68 -13.56 -9.76 0.01
C GLY A 68 -14.51 -9.94 -1.17
N ASP A 69 -15.51 -9.07 -1.27
CA ASP A 69 -16.43 -9.04 -2.42
C ASP A 69 -15.86 -8.12 -3.51
N ALA A 70 -15.84 -8.56 -4.77
CA ALA A 70 -15.36 -7.75 -5.89
C ALA A 70 -16.10 -6.40 -6.03
N ALA A 71 -17.34 -6.29 -5.53
CA ALA A 71 -18.11 -5.06 -5.47
C ALA A 71 -17.44 -3.97 -4.62
N GLN A 72 -16.59 -4.33 -3.64
CA GLN A 72 -15.80 -3.37 -2.84
C GLN A 72 -14.83 -2.55 -3.69
N TYR A 73 -14.50 -3.04 -4.89
CA TYR A 73 -13.58 -2.38 -5.83
C TYR A 73 -14.31 -1.72 -7.01
N SER A 74 -15.65 -1.71 -7.02
CA SER A 74 -16.43 -1.27 -8.19
C SER A 74 -16.32 0.22 -8.50
N ASP A 75 -16.14 1.04 -7.46
CA ASP A 75 -15.93 2.49 -7.57
C ASP A 75 -14.44 2.88 -7.73
N LEU A 76 -13.54 1.89 -7.78
CA LEU A 76 -12.10 2.09 -7.94
C LEU A 76 -11.67 1.88 -9.40
N PRO A 77 -10.59 2.54 -9.84
CA PRO A 77 -10.01 2.33 -11.17
C PRO A 77 -9.63 0.86 -11.38
N LYS A 78 -9.91 0.31 -12.58
CA LYS A 78 -9.61 -1.10 -12.87
C LYS A 78 -8.10 -1.40 -12.78
N PRO A 79 -7.71 -2.58 -12.25
CA PRO A 79 -6.30 -2.93 -12.13
C PRO A 79 -5.66 -3.09 -13.51
N ASN A 80 -4.37 -2.78 -13.57
CA ASN A 80 -3.48 -3.23 -14.63
C ASN A 80 -2.47 -4.26 -14.12
N LEU A 81 -2.19 -4.24 -12.83
CA LEU A 81 -1.38 -5.23 -12.13
C LEU A 81 -2.06 -5.59 -10.80
N ILE A 82 -2.06 -6.87 -10.48
CA ILE A 82 -2.44 -7.39 -9.16
C ILE A 82 -1.23 -8.09 -8.55
N LEU A 83 -0.91 -7.74 -7.32
CA LEU A 83 0.11 -8.39 -6.50
C LEU A 83 -0.58 -9.20 -5.40
N VAL A 84 -0.14 -10.44 -5.18
CA VAL A 84 -0.57 -11.27 -4.05
C VAL A 84 0.64 -11.71 -3.25
N THR A 85 0.69 -11.33 -1.97
CA THR A 85 1.81 -11.56 -1.05
C THR A 85 1.93 -13.04 -0.66
N HIS A 86 0.83 -13.66 -0.25
CA HIS A 86 0.79 -15.06 0.21
C HIS A 86 -0.63 -15.65 0.22
N GLU A 87 -0.75 -16.93 0.56
CA GLU A 87 -1.95 -17.74 0.29
C GLU A 87 -3.07 -17.67 1.35
N HIS A 88 -2.89 -16.93 2.44
CA HIS A 88 -3.92 -16.85 3.46
C HIS A 88 -5.16 -16.10 2.95
N GLY A 89 -6.35 -16.48 3.45
CA GLY A 89 -7.63 -16.04 2.91
C GLY A 89 -7.94 -14.54 3.07
N ASP A 90 -7.18 -13.87 3.92
CA ASP A 90 -7.18 -12.45 4.19
C ASP A 90 -6.20 -11.65 3.29
N HIS A 91 -5.44 -12.35 2.43
CA HIS A 91 -4.58 -11.79 1.37
C HIS A 91 -4.85 -12.38 -0.03
N TYR A 92 -5.44 -13.57 -0.10
CA TYR A 92 -5.74 -14.30 -1.32
C TYR A 92 -7.21 -14.73 -1.39
N ASN A 93 -7.88 -14.36 -2.49
CA ASN A 93 -9.24 -14.83 -2.78
C ASN A 93 -9.40 -15.10 -4.29
N ALA A 94 -9.51 -16.37 -4.67
CA ALA A 94 -9.59 -16.78 -6.08
C ALA A 94 -10.81 -16.20 -6.83
N GLU A 95 -11.95 -16.04 -6.14
CA GLU A 95 -13.17 -15.49 -6.73
C GLU A 95 -13.02 -13.99 -7.03
N THR A 96 -12.44 -13.25 -6.07
CA THR A 96 -12.12 -11.83 -6.21
C THR A 96 -11.11 -11.61 -7.34
N LEU A 97 -10.03 -12.39 -7.36
CA LEU A 97 -9.05 -12.34 -8.45
C LEU A 97 -9.70 -12.64 -9.80
N THR A 98 -10.53 -13.68 -9.89
CA THR A 98 -11.23 -14.02 -11.14
C THR A 98 -12.14 -12.89 -11.63
N ALA A 99 -12.81 -12.19 -10.72
CA ALA A 99 -13.69 -11.06 -11.06
C ALA A 99 -12.92 -9.79 -11.45
N LEU A 100 -11.71 -9.59 -10.92
CA LEU A 100 -10.88 -8.42 -11.20
C LEU A 100 -9.99 -8.60 -12.43
N MET A 101 -9.66 -9.84 -12.79
CA MET A 101 -8.86 -10.16 -13.96
C MET A 101 -9.62 -9.86 -15.25
N GLY A 102 -8.90 -9.33 -16.23
CA GLY A 102 -9.44 -8.91 -17.53
C GLY A 102 -8.34 -8.78 -18.58
N GLU A 103 -8.69 -8.25 -19.74
CA GLU A 103 -7.72 -8.04 -20.82
C GLU A 103 -6.60 -7.09 -20.37
N GLY A 104 -5.35 -7.53 -20.48
CA GLY A 104 -4.17 -6.73 -20.15
C GLY A 104 -3.88 -6.57 -18.66
N VAL A 105 -4.59 -7.26 -17.77
CA VAL A 105 -4.27 -7.30 -16.33
C VAL A 105 -3.21 -8.36 -16.09
N GLU A 106 -2.08 -7.97 -15.49
CA GLU A 106 -1.04 -8.89 -15.03
C GLU A 106 -1.28 -9.32 -13.58
N LEU A 107 -0.92 -10.55 -13.25
CA LEU A 107 -0.98 -11.10 -11.89
C LEU A 107 0.41 -11.59 -11.48
N ILE A 108 0.95 -11.06 -10.39
CA ILE A 108 2.19 -11.54 -9.78
C ILE A 108 1.87 -12.12 -8.40
N THR A 109 2.39 -13.31 -8.12
CA THR A 109 2.17 -14.01 -6.85
C THR A 109 3.44 -14.66 -6.33
N ASN A 110 3.45 -15.05 -5.05
CA ASN A 110 4.43 -16.00 -4.54
C ASN A 110 4.19 -17.43 -5.12
N PRO A 111 5.15 -18.37 -4.94
CA PRO A 111 5.00 -19.75 -5.41
C PRO A 111 3.81 -20.50 -4.81
N ALA A 112 3.48 -20.26 -3.53
CA ALA A 112 2.40 -20.97 -2.86
C ALA A 112 1.02 -20.59 -3.44
N VAL A 113 0.76 -19.29 -3.65
CA VAL A 113 -0.45 -18.84 -4.34
C VAL A 113 -0.49 -19.36 -5.77
N ASN A 114 0.61 -19.31 -6.52
CA ASN A 114 0.64 -19.80 -7.92
C ASN A 114 0.23 -21.28 -8.01
N ALA A 115 0.62 -22.09 -7.03
CA ALA A 115 0.24 -23.49 -6.94
C ALA A 115 -1.28 -23.68 -6.70
N MET A 116 -1.94 -22.72 -6.06
CA MET A 116 -3.37 -22.74 -5.70
C MET A 116 -4.28 -22.04 -6.71
N LEU A 117 -3.72 -21.32 -7.68
CA LEU A 117 -4.50 -20.59 -8.67
C LEU A 117 -5.35 -21.55 -9.53
N PRO A 118 -6.61 -21.18 -9.85
CA PRO A 118 -7.35 -21.80 -10.93
C PRO A 118 -6.56 -21.73 -12.24
N GLU A 119 -6.64 -22.77 -13.08
CA GLU A 119 -5.86 -22.88 -14.32
C GLU A 119 -5.97 -21.64 -15.22
N ALA A 120 -7.18 -21.06 -15.30
CA ALA A 120 -7.44 -19.85 -16.07
C ALA A 120 -6.59 -18.66 -15.63
N LEU A 121 -6.39 -18.48 -14.31
CA LEU A 121 -5.52 -17.44 -13.77
C LEU A 121 -4.05 -17.83 -13.86
N LYS A 122 -3.75 -19.08 -13.53
CA LYS A 122 -2.38 -19.61 -13.47
C LYS A 122 -1.63 -19.47 -14.80
N SER A 123 -2.32 -19.71 -15.93
CA SER A 123 -1.73 -19.66 -17.26
C SER A 123 -1.11 -18.30 -17.65
N GLY A 124 -1.61 -17.20 -17.06
CA GLY A 124 -1.10 -15.84 -17.28
C GLY A 124 -0.39 -15.23 -16.06
N ALA A 125 -0.35 -15.94 -14.93
CA ALA A 125 0.26 -15.43 -13.71
C ALA A 125 1.78 -15.58 -13.74
N ARG A 126 2.47 -14.59 -13.20
CA ARG A 126 3.92 -14.62 -13.00
C ARG A 126 4.20 -14.98 -11.54
N GLN A 127 5.06 -15.95 -11.34
CA GLN A 127 5.54 -16.31 -10.01
C GLN A 127 6.81 -15.53 -9.70
N LEU A 128 6.93 -15.00 -8.48
CA LEU A 128 8.14 -14.37 -7.97
C LEU A 128 8.46 -14.92 -6.58
N SER A 129 9.64 -15.51 -6.42
CA SER A 129 10.13 -16.11 -5.16
C SER A 129 10.90 -15.06 -4.33
N ASN A 130 11.08 -15.31 -3.03
CA ASN A 130 11.90 -14.44 -2.18
C ASN A 130 13.28 -14.15 -2.82
N GLY A 131 13.65 -12.87 -2.87
CA GLY A 131 14.92 -12.39 -3.45
C GLY A 131 14.92 -12.27 -4.97
N GLU A 132 13.86 -12.67 -5.67
CA GLU A 132 13.72 -12.43 -7.10
C GLU A 132 13.16 -11.03 -7.37
N SER A 133 13.55 -10.48 -8.52
CA SER A 133 13.09 -9.17 -8.99
C SER A 133 12.45 -9.28 -10.35
N THR A 134 11.51 -8.39 -10.63
CA THR A 134 10.95 -8.22 -11.96
C THR A 134 10.60 -6.77 -12.26
N GLU A 135 10.09 -6.53 -13.46
CA GLU A 135 9.62 -5.22 -13.89
C GLU A 135 8.23 -5.31 -14.51
N TRP A 136 7.44 -4.28 -14.27
CA TRP A 136 6.16 -4.02 -14.92
C TRP A 136 6.09 -2.57 -15.38
N LYS A 137 6.16 -2.33 -16.69
CA LYS A 137 6.10 -0.98 -17.30
C LYS A 137 7.08 0.03 -16.65
N GLY A 138 8.32 -0.36 -16.43
CA GLY A 138 9.33 0.48 -15.76
C GLY A 138 9.19 0.57 -14.24
N VAL A 139 8.20 -0.09 -13.64
CA VAL A 139 8.10 -0.27 -12.18
C VAL A 139 8.94 -1.48 -11.78
N SER A 140 9.99 -1.29 -10.99
CA SER A 140 10.74 -2.41 -10.42
C SER A 140 9.94 -3.06 -9.30
N ILE A 141 9.96 -4.39 -9.22
CA ILE A 141 9.21 -5.17 -8.23
C ILE A 141 10.18 -6.20 -7.65
N ASP A 142 10.59 -5.99 -6.40
CA ASP A 142 11.47 -6.90 -5.67
C ASP A 142 10.64 -7.69 -4.65
N ALA A 143 10.70 -9.03 -4.70
CA ALA A 143 10.10 -9.88 -3.69
C ALA A 143 11.03 -9.99 -2.47
N ILE A 144 10.57 -9.46 -1.34
CA ILE A 144 11.29 -9.49 -0.07
C ILE A 144 10.76 -10.65 0.77
N ALA A 145 11.63 -11.36 1.49
CA ALA A 145 11.17 -12.42 2.38
C ALA A 145 10.26 -11.86 3.50
N ALA A 146 9.08 -12.47 3.66
CA ALA A 146 8.14 -12.21 4.74
C ALA A 146 7.97 -13.50 5.56
N TYR A 147 8.25 -13.44 6.86
CA TYR A 147 8.18 -14.60 7.74
C TYR A 147 8.21 -14.22 9.22
N ASN A 148 7.82 -15.16 10.06
CA ASN A 148 7.92 -15.05 11.51
C ASN A 148 9.23 -15.64 12.03
N THR A 149 9.78 -14.99 13.04
CA THR A 149 11.04 -15.35 13.70
C THR A 149 10.82 -15.98 15.08
N THR A 150 9.70 -15.68 15.74
CA THR A 150 9.27 -16.27 17.00
C THR A 150 8.78 -17.69 16.76
N GLU A 151 9.35 -18.67 17.48
CA GLU A 151 9.10 -20.10 17.26
C GLU A 151 7.61 -20.47 17.24
N GLU A 152 6.82 -19.95 18.17
CA GLU A 152 5.39 -20.23 18.28
C GLU A 152 4.55 -19.64 17.14
N ARG A 153 5.13 -18.73 16.35
CA ARG A 153 4.46 -18.03 15.24
C ARG A 153 4.95 -18.47 13.87
N LYS A 154 6.08 -19.20 13.77
CA LYS A 154 6.65 -19.69 12.50
C LYS A 154 5.70 -20.55 11.67
N ASN A 155 4.73 -21.20 12.31
CA ASN A 155 3.71 -21.98 11.64
C ASN A 155 2.69 -21.12 10.87
N PHE A 156 2.52 -19.85 11.24
CA PHE A 156 1.66 -18.93 10.48
C PHE A 156 2.36 -18.48 9.21
N HIS A 157 3.60 -17.99 9.31
CA HIS A 157 4.39 -17.49 8.19
C HIS A 157 5.81 -18.07 8.24
N PRO A 158 6.06 -19.23 7.61
CA PRO A 158 7.38 -19.85 7.58
C PRO A 158 8.32 -19.15 6.60
N GLU A 159 9.61 -19.18 6.92
CA GLU A 159 10.67 -18.65 6.06
C GLU A 159 10.67 -19.33 4.68
N GLY A 160 10.81 -18.52 3.62
CA GLY A 160 10.89 -18.99 2.23
C GLY A 160 9.55 -19.16 1.52
N ARG A 161 8.41 -18.83 2.15
CA ARG A 161 7.08 -18.96 1.55
C ARG A 161 6.47 -17.63 1.13
N ASP A 162 6.38 -16.68 2.05
CA ASP A 162 5.58 -15.46 1.87
C ASP A 162 6.44 -14.32 1.32
N ASN A 163 5.83 -13.44 0.53
CA ASN A 163 6.49 -12.26 0.00
C ASN A 163 5.98 -10.99 0.69
N GLY A 164 6.90 -10.12 1.09
CA GLY A 164 6.70 -8.69 0.97
C GLY A 164 7.14 -8.22 -0.42
N TYR A 165 6.82 -6.99 -0.80
CA TYR A 165 7.24 -6.40 -2.07
C TYR A 165 7.83 -5.00 -1.88
N VAL A 166 8.88 -4.69 -2.63
CA VAL A 166 9.32 -3.31 -2.85
C VAL A 166 9.03 -2.91 -4.29
N LEU A 167 8.26 -1.85 -4.46
CA LEU A 167 7.90 -1.28 -5.75
C LEU A 167 8.68 0.01 -5.97
N GLY A 168 9.36 0.14 -7.12
CA GLY A 168 10.16 1.31 -7.47
C GLY A 168 9.58 2.07 -8.65
N PHE A 169 9.29 3.36 -8.45
CA PHE A 169 8.76 4.32 -9.42
C PHE A 169 9.71 5.51 -9.54
N GLU A 170 10.67 5.49 -10.46
CA GLU A 170 11.61 6.59 -10.74
C GLU A 170 11.97 7.47 -9.51
N GLY A 171 12.71 6.90 -8.56
CA GLY A 171 13.14 7.61 -7.35
C GLY A 171 12.11 7.65 -6.21
N PHE A 172 10.97 6.97 -6.35
CA PHE A 172 9.98 6.74 -5.29
C PHE A 172 9.85 5.24 -5.01
N ARG A 173 9.85 4.83 -3.74
CA ARG A 173 9.81 3.42 -3.32
C ARG A 173 8.68 3.14 -2.35
N VAL A 174 7.92 2.09 -2.63
CA VAL A 174 6.84 1.59 -1.77
C VAL A 174 7.20 0.22 -1.24
N TYR A 175 7.14 0.02 0.08
CA TYR A 175 7.27 -1.30 0.70
C TYR A 175 5.90 -1.83 1.13
N ILE A 176 5.62 -3.10 0.85
CA ILE A 176 4.44 -3.83 1.25
C ILE A 176 4.92 -5.02 2.07
N SER A 177 4.56 -5.11 3.35
CA SER A 177 5.14 -6.15 4.21
C SER A 177 4.59 -7.55 3.96
N GLY A 178 3.39 -7.68 3.38
CA GLY A 178 2.58 -8.88 3.58
C GLY A 178 2.37 -9.09 5.08
N ASP A 179 2.44 -10.35 5.51
CA ASP A 179 2.43 -10.75 6.91
C ASP A 179 3.79 -11.31 7.33
N THR A 180 4.42 -10.65 8.30
CA THR A 180 5.80 -10.94 8.72
C THR A 180 6.07 -10.38 10.10
N GLU A 181 7.06 -10.94 10.79
CA GLU A 181 7.69 -10.26 11.92
C GLU A 181 8.78 -9.28 11.46
N ASN A 182 9.42 -8.64 12.43
CA ASN A 182 10.55 -7.74 12.26
C ASN A 182 11.81 -8.51 11.83
N THR A 183 11.93 -8.77 10.52
CA THR A 183 13.02 -9.56 9.91
C THR A 183 14.26 -8.72 9.59
N PRO A 184 15.45 -9.33 9.48
CA PRO A 184 16.64 -8.66 8.97
C PRO A 184 16.46 -8.03 7.58
N GLU A 185 15.74 -8.69 6.69
CA GLU A 185 15.46 -8.22 5.33
C GLU A 185 14.64 -6.92 5.34
N MET A 186 13.60 -6.86 6.18
CA MET A 186 12.80 -5.64 6.37
C MET A 186 13.65 -4.51 6.94
N LYS A 187 14.49 -4.79 7.94
CA LYS A 187 15.37 -3.79 8.56
C LYS A 187 16.46 -3.27 7.63
N ALA A 188 16.84 -4.05 6.62
CA ALA A 188 17.86 -3.68 5.63
C ALA A 188 17.30 -2.84 4.48
N LEU A 189 15.99 -2.55 4.46
CA LEU A 189 15.39 -1.69 3.44
C LEU A 189 15.95 -0.27 3.53
N GLU A 190 16.13 0.36 2.38
CA GLU A 190 16.64 1.72 2.26
C GLU A 190 15.74 2.57 1.38
N ALA A 191 15.72 3.88 1.67
CA ALA A 191 15.06 4.90 0.87
C ALA A 191 13.58 4.60 0.56
N ILE A 192 12.83 4.08 1.53
CA ILE A 192 11.39 3.84 1.39
C ILE A 192 10.61 5.13 1.59
N ASP A 193 9.78 5.51 0.63
CA ASP A 193 8.90 6.66 0.73
C ASP A 193 7.63 6.31 1.49
N VAL A 194 7.00 5.19 1.12
CA VAL A 194 5.75 4.72 1.74
C VAL A 194 5.91 3.24 2.11
N ALA A 195 5.53 2.88 3.33
CA ALA A 195 5.48 1.50 3.78
C ALA A 195 4.06 1.12 4.23
N PHE A 196 3.62 -0.09 3.90
CA PHE A 196 2.45 -0.75 4.49
C PHE A 196 2.98 -1.87 5.40
N LEU A 197 2.64 -1.81 6.69
CA LEU A 197 3.27 -2.63 7.72
C LEU A 197 2.23 -3.37 8.57
N CYS A 198 2.32 -4.70 8.63
CA CYS A 198 1.46 -5.55 9.45
C CYS A 198 1.85 -5.48 10.92
N MET A 199 0.88 -5.65 11.82
CA MET A 199 1.13 -5.87 13.24
C MET A 199 -0.07 -6.56 13.85
N ASN A 200 -0.07 -7.89 13.92
CA ASN A 200 -1.26 -8.65 14.24
C ASN A 200 -0.96 -9.87 15.12
N LEU A 201 -1.18 -9.81 16.43
CA LEU A 201 -0.98 -11.00 17.26
C LEU A 201 -2.20 -11.95 17.21
N PRO A 202 -1.98 -13.27 17.24
CA PRO A 202 -0.68 -13.98 17.33
C PRO A 202 -0.02 -14.26 15.96
N PHE A 203 -0.53 -13.70 14.86
CA PHE A 203 -0.16 -14.08 13.50
C PHE A 203 1.18 -13.51 13.02
N THR A 204 1.50 -12.27 13.35
CA THR A 204 2.71 -11.57 12.87
C THR A 204 3.47 -10.99 14.06
N MET A 205 3.55 -9.67 14.20
CA MET A 205 4.30 -8.98 15.25
C MET A 205 3.43 -8.07 16.12
N ASP A 206 3.95 -7.73 17.31
CA ASP A 206 3.35 -6.70 18.16
C ASP A 206 3.76 -5.26 17.75
N VAL A 207 3.12 -4.26 18.35
CA VAL A 207 3.41 -2.83 18.10
C VAL A 207 4.87 -2.45 18.37
N ALA A 208 5.54 -3.09 19.33
CA ALA A 208 6.91 -2.76 19.70
C ALA A 208 7.90 -3.31 18.68
N GLN A 209 7.71 -4.56 18.24
CA GLN A 209 8.44 -5.17 17.14
C GLN A 209 8.25 -4.38 15.84
N ALA A 210 7.02 -3.94 15.54
CA ALA A 210 6.73 -3.13 14.36
C ALA A 210 7.43 -1.76 14.41
N ALA A 211 7.37 -1.06 15.56
CA ALA A 211 8.04 0.23 15.73
C ALA A 211 9.58 0.10 15.65
N ASP A 212 10.15 -0.97 16.21
CA ASP A 212 11.58 -1.28 16.10
C ASP A 212 12.00 -1.47 14.63
N ALA A 213 11.21 -2.19 13.84
CA ALA A 213 11.46 -2.32 12.40
C ALA A 213 11.47 -0.96 11.68
N VAL A 214 10.42 -0.15 11.88
CA VAL A 214 10.32 1.20 11.27
C VAL A 214 11.48 2.10 11.69
N SER A 215 11.93 2.00 12.93
CA SER A 215 13.08 2.77 13.42
C SER A 215 14.39 2.40 12.72
N ALA A 216 14.50 1.18 12.19
CA ALA A 216 15.66 0.70 11.45
C ALA A 216 15.67 1.18 10.00
N PHE A 217 14.61 0.90 9.22
CA PHE A 217 14.57 1.22 7.79
C PHE A 217 14.03 2.62 7.46
N LYS A 218 13.39 3.28 8.43
CA LYS A 218 13.03 4.72 8.42
C LYS A 218 12.31 5.17 7.13
N PRO A 219 11.11 4.65 6.84
CA PRO A 219 10.32 5.16 5.73
C PRO A 219 9.90 6.61 5.98
N LYS A 220 9.62 7.38 4.93
CA LYS A 220 9.05 8.73 5.12
C LYS A 220 7.65 8.65 5.70
N VAL A 221 6.83 7.73 5.19
CA VAL A 221 5.44 7.50 5.62
C VAL A 221 5.21 6.01 5.84
N VAL A 222 4.46 5.65 6.89
CA VAL A 222 4.02 4.28 7.15
C VAL A 222 2.52 4.22 7.41
N TYR A 223 1.87 3.26 6.76
CA TYR A 223 0.50 2.83 7.01
C TYR A 223 0.55 1.55 7.86
N PRO A 224 0.24 1.61 9.16
CA PRO A 224 -0.08 0.40 9.90
C PRO A 224 -1.36 -0.20 9.32
N TYR A 225 -1.28 -1.43 8.81
CA TYR A 225 -2.43 -2.23 8.35
C TYR A 225 -2.46 -3.56 9.12
N HIS A 226 -3.39 -4.47 8.79
CA HIS A 226 -3.42 -5.83 9.35
C HIS A 226 -3.14 -5.84 10.86
N TYR A 227 -4.03 -5.21 11.65
CA TYR A 227 -3.85 -5.02 13.09
C TYR A 227 -4.98 -5.60 13.95
N ARG A 228 -6.00 -6.18 13.33
CA ARG A 228 -7.10 -6.85 14.03
C ARG A 228 -6.74 -8.32 14.30
N GLY A 229 -6.34 -8.58 15.53
CA GLY A 229 -5.88 -9.89 15.99
C GLY A 229 -6.88 -10.72 16.75
N LYS A 230 -6.43 -11.91 17.16
CA LYS A 230 -7.21 -12.87 17.93
C LYS A 230 -6.71 -12.96 19.37
N ASP A 231 -7.56 -13.45 20.26
CA ASP A 231 -7.21 -13.72 21.66
C ASP A 231 -6.61 -12.51 22.40
N GLY A 232 -7.13 -11.30 22.08
CA GLY A 232 -6.63 -10.04 22.63
C GLY A 232 -5.39 -9.48 21.92
N GLY A 233 -4.95 -10.10 20.82
CA GLY A 233 -3.79 -9.71 20.03
C GLY A 233 -4.01 -8.57 19.03
N THR A 234 -5.11 -7.84 19.12
CA THR A 234 -5.31 -6.62 18.31
C THR A 234 -4.29 -5.56 18.72
N GLN A 235 -3.59 -5.00 17.74
CA GLN A 235 -2.59 -3.96 17.95
C GLN A 235 -3.22 -2.58 17.76
N ASP A 236 -2.76 -1.59 18.52
CA ASP A 236 -3.27 -0.21 18.47
C ASP A 236 -2.40 0.68 17.56
N PRO A 237 -2.92 1.15 16.41
CA PRO A 237 -2.20 2.09 15.55
C PRO A 237 -1.77 3.39 16.24
N ALA A 238 -2.52 3.85 17.24
CA ALA A 238 -2.16 5.05 17.99
C ALA A 238 -1.00 4.80 18.97
N GLU A 239 -0.88 3.59 19.52
CA GLU A 239 0.29 3.18 20.29
C GLU A 239 1.52 3.04 19.38
N PHE A 240 1.36 2.36 18.25
CA PHE A 240 2.41 2.27 17.23
C PHE A 240 2.92 3.65 16.80
N ALA A 241 2.02 4.61 16.53
CA ALA A 241 2.40 5.97 16.17
C ALA A 241 3.24 6.68 17.25
N LYS A 242 2.93 6.46 18.54
CA LYS A 242 3.72 7.01 19.65
C LYS A 242 5.12 6.41 19.73
N LEU A 243 5.25 5.10 19.44
CA LEU A 243 6.53 4.40 19.49
C LEU A 243 7.45 4.74 18.31
N VAL A 244 6.88 4.94 17.11
CA VAL A 244 7.62 5.36 15.91
C VAL A 244 8.22 6.76 16.07
N GLY A 245 7.49 7.69 16.72
CA GLY A 245 7.95 9.06 16.94
C GLY A 245 7.90 9.93 15.68
N GLU A 246 8.70 11.00 15.64
CA GLU A 246 8.57 12.07 14.63
C GLU A 246 9.40 11.84 13.35
N SER A 247 10.24 10.81 13.29
CA SER A 247 11.11 10.57 12.12
C SER A 247 10.38 9.97 10.90
N THR A 248 9.17 9.45 11.12
CA THR A 248 8.33 8.82 10.11
C THR A 248 6.90 9.28 10.34
N GLU A 249 6.22 9.74 9.29
CA GLU A 249 4.79 10.07 9.37
C GLU A 249 3.96 8.78 9.45
N VAL A 250 3.14 8.63 10.49
CA VAL A 250 2.23 7.49 10.63
C VAL A 250 0.83 7.86 10.15
N LYS A 251 0.40 7.22 9.06
CA LYS A 251 -0.92 7.39 8.45
C LYS A 251 -1.90 6.36 9.02
N ILE A 252 -2.64 6.75 10.05
CA ILE A 252 -3.68 5.90 10.63
C ILE A 252 -4.92 5.97 9.74
N VAL A 253 -5.27 4.82 9.17
CA VAL A 253 -6.48 4.61 8.36
C VAL A 253 -7.42 3.67 9.09
N ASP A 254 -8.73 3.90 8.96
CA ASP A 254 -9.73 2.93 9.38
C ASP A 254 -9.83 1.80 8.33
N TRP A 255 -8.98 0.78 8.49
CA TRP A 255 -8.97 -0.37 7.59
C TRP A 255 -10.20 -1.26 7.73
N TYR A 256 -11.06 -1.05 8.73
CA TYR A 256 -12.15 -1.97 9.11
C TYR A 256 -13.52 -1.30 9.21
N ALA A 257 -13.67 -0.12 8.58
CA ALA A 257 -14.92 0.66 8.51
C ALA A 257 -16.05 -0.06 7.77
#